data_AF-A0A2P6TMN8-F1
#
_entry.id   AF-A0A2P6TMN8-F1
#
_cell.length_a   1.000
_cell.length_b   1.000
_cell.length_c   1.000
_cell.angle_alpha   90.00
_cell.angle_beta   90.00
_cell.angle_gamma   90.00
#
_symmetry.space_group_name_H-M   'P 1'
#
loop_
_entity.id
_entity.type
_entity.pdbx_description
1 polymer ?
#
loop_
_entity_poly.entity_id
_entity_poly.type
_entity_poly.pdbx_seq_one_letter_code
_entity_poly.pdbx_strand_id
1 'polypeptide(L)'
;MPSLDAAAAEAGAGREASEDGGRGPSSLLPGSLRHPDDPQAERWLEFLLSRKGRDAPMFLRKWLREAARKENVPQARSFKPGSISAAELRALADSLRRQSPAAAHRHTALLQLAEAAAAALEGPHAERWEALQREQRQLLFDCTESADAAASQLVDLCALVARSSSSGNEGSGGGSNSSRHAADRAVPLLGLDDLVLLVLAAYCLLPDFLPWFATGSGTGGGPFSPQQEQQLEAALVSAVMAGGGLAGSSGSASSSTAWPLAHLAARAAAARASSAADEPGSGSGHSSGGSDGSQAEAEAAAAAELRSLQLEARDAVQSLLGRMRELAAFRRSLLTAQQGQQLGRLAVVGEDGSPRPTPLLRQLVECILRDEPLPDLHAGATSLSGLLRSGLGRLGVKAGPKPSDRSTVIVFVLGGVSLAELHEIQQAVDERAARASSQIDGGGSSSGPQGASQAPPRIIVGGTALLQPRDLCPQLFAEL
;
A
#
# COMPACT_ATOMS: atom_id res chain seq x y z
N MET A 1 22.44 -48.28 -1.35
CA MET A 1 23.16 -49.07 -0.34
C MET A 1 24.58 -49.30 -0.81
N PRO A 2 25.63 -49.00 -0.01
CA PRO A 2 25.61 -48.54 1.38
C PRO A 2 25.37 -47.01 1.57
N SER A 3 26.36 -46.25 2.08
CA SER A 3 26.25 -45.06 2.94
C SER A 3 26.46 -43.71 2.21
N LEU A 4 26.38 -42.50 2.80
CA LEU A 4 26.40 -41.95 4.19
C LEU A 4 27.78 -41.69 4.85
N ASP A 5 27.82 -40.51 5.50
CA ASP A 5 28.72 -39.97 6.55
C ASP A 5 30.21 -39.66 6.26
N ALA A 6 30.54 -38.36 6.14
CA ALA A 6 31.51 -37.64 7.01
C ALA A 6 31.94 -36.27 6.41
N ALA A 7 31.38 -35.14 6.88
CA ALA A 7 32.00 -33.80 6.81
C ALA A 7 31.19 -32.74 7.61
N ALA A 8 31.20 -32.84 8.93
CA ALA A 8 30.72 -31.76 9.81
C ALA A 8 31.61 -31.65 11.05
N ALA A 9 32.46 -30.62 11.11
CA ALA A 9 33.05 -30.06 12.33
C ALA A 9 33.84 -28.77 12.05
N GLU A 10 33.83 -27.85 13.03
CA GLU A 10 34.66 -26.62 13.19
C GLU A 10 34.39 -25.47 12.18
N ALA A 11 33.77 -24.34 12.55
CA ALA A 11 34.09 -23.30 13.58
C ALA A 11 35.32 -22.45 13.20
N GLY A 12 35.42 -21.13 13.42
CA GLY A 12 34.58 -20.03 13.93
C GLY A 12 35.34 -18.72 13.56
N ALA A 13 34.99 -17.47 13.86
CA ALA A 13 34.07 -16.81 14.77
C ALA A 13 34.04 -15.30 14.39
N GLY A 14 33.28 -14.47 15.12
CA GLY A 14 33.49 -13.01 15.11
C GLY A 14 32.38 -12.17 14.46
N ARG A 15 31.36 -11.82 15.25
CA ARG A 15 30.64 -10.56 15.07
C ARG A 15 30.18 -10.05 16.43
N GLU A 16 30.57 -8.82 16.75
CA GLU A 16 30.50 -8.26 18.09
C GLU A 16 29.06 -7.88 18.48
N ALA A 17 28.80 -7.88 19.79
CA ALA A 17 27.51 -7.51 20.36
C ALA A 17 27.34 -5.99 20.40
N SER A 18 26.12 -5.54 20.15
CA SER A 18 25.63 -4.23 20.59
C SER A 18 24.43 -4.47 21.49
N GLU A 19 24.59 -4.23 22.78
CA GLU A 19 23.54 -4.38 23.80
C GLU A 19 22.87 -3.03 24.06
N ASP A 20 21.63 -2.86 23.59
CA ASP A 20 20.55 -2.13 24.29
C ASP A 20 19.24 -2.34 23.51
N GLY A 21 18.07 -2.62 24.08
CA GLY A 21 17.74 -2.97 25.46
C GLY A 21 16.35 -3.65 25.52
N GLY A 22 15.99 -4.27 26.65
CA GLY A 22 14.60 -4.68 26.92
C GLY A 22 14.12 -6.06 26.44
N ARG A 23 14.98 -7.09 26.34
CA ARG A 23 14.52 -8.48 26.15
C ARG A 23 14.05 -9.13 27.46
N GLY A 24 12.75 -9.39 27.57
CA GLY A 24 12.19 -10.29 28.59
C GLY A 24 12.57 -11.77 28.35
N PRO A 25 12.51 -12.63 29.38
CA PRO A 25 13.05 -14.00 29.32
C PRO A 25 12.09 -15.00 28.66
N SER A 26 11.96 -14.98 27.32
CA SER A 26 11.13 -15.98 26.58
C SER A 26 11.36 -16.07 25.06
N SER A 27 12.59 -15.90 24.56
CA SER A 27 12.91 -16.03 23.11
C SER A 27 12.92 -17.48 22.59
N LEU A 28 11.81 -18.20 22.75
CA LEU A 28 11.59 -19.56 22.21
C LEU A 28 11.21 -19.58 20.71
N LEU A 29 11.06 -18.42 20.07
CA LEU A 29 10.64 -18.30 18.67
C LEU A 29 11.82 -17.89 17.78
N PRO A 30 12.09 -18.57 16.65
CA PRO A 30 13.27 -18.35 15.81
C PRO A 30 13.23 -17.09 14.91
N GLY A 31 12.17 -16.29 14.94
CA GLY A 31 12.10 -15.01 14.21
C GLY A 31 11.81 -15.09 12.70
N SER A 32 11.99 -16.25 12.06
CA SER A 32 11.55 -16.51 10.67
C SER A 32 10.06 -16.88 10.59
N LEU A 33 9.25 -16.17 9.80
CA LEU A 33 7.83 -16.55 9.55
C LEU A 33 7.68 -17.85 8.74
N ARG A 34 8.74 -18.26 8.04
CA ARG A 34 8.78 -19.52 7.29
C ARG A 34 9.53 -20.57 8.10
N HIS A 35 8.89 -21.70 8.34
CA HIS A 35 9.47 -22.88 8.98
C HIS A 35 9.60 -23.97 7.90
N PRO A 36 10.81 -24.18 7.32
CA PRO A 36 10.98 -25.11 6.20
C PRO A 36 10.73 -26.58 6.60
N ASP A 37 10.88 -26.89 7.90
CA ASP A 37 10.72 -28.23 8.44
C ASP A 37 9.26 -28.59 8.79
N ASP A 38 8.32 -27.63 8.68
CA ASP A 38 6.90 -27.83 8.97
C ASP A 38 6.02 -27.53 7.73
N PRO A 39 5.58 -28.55 6.98
CA PRO A 39 4.72 -28.37 5.81
C PRO A 39 3.30 -27.89 6.16
N GLN A 40 2.88 -27.97 7.43
CA GLN A 40 1.63 -27.40 7.89
C GLN A 40 1.77 -25.90 8.15
N ALA A 41 2.94 -25.45 8.63
CA ALA A 41 3.27 -24.04 8.76
C ALA A 41 3.30 -23.31 7.41
N GLU A 42 3.87 -23.94 6.38
CA GLU A 42 3.88 -23.39 5.02
C GLU A 42 2.44 -23.20 4.49
N ARG A 43 1.58 -24.21 4.63
CA ARG A 43 0.14 -24.11 4.28
C ARG A 43 -0.61 -23.05 5.08
N TRP A 44 -0.29 -22.87 6.37
CA TRP A 44 -0.87 -21.79 7.17
C TRP A 44 -0.44 -20.42 6.65
N LEU A 45 0.84 -20.24 6.33
CA LEU A 45 1.37 -18.99 5.79
C LEU A 45 0.75 -18.67 4.41
N GLU A 46 0.72 -19.64 3.49
CA GLU A 46 0.04 -19.52 2.19
C GLU A 46 -1.45 -19.15 2.35
N PHE A 47 -2.15 -19.79 3.29
CA PHE A 47 -3.55 -19.48 3.58
C PHE A 47 -3.73 -18.07 4.17
N LEU A 48 -2.81 -17.57 4.98
CA LEU A 48 -2.91 -16.22 5.54
C LEU A 48 -2.57 -15.14 4.49
N LEU A 49 -1.61 -15.39 3.60
CA LEU A 49 -1.21 -14.48 2.52
C LEU A 49 -2.28 -14.38 1.40
N SER A 50 -3.13 -15.40 1.25
CA SER A 50 -4.25 -15.44 0.30
C SER A 50 -5.60 -14.95 0.87
N ARG A 51 -5.56 -14.18 1.96
CA ARG A 51 -6.75 -13.62 2.63
C ARG A 51 -6.58 -12.14 2.94
N LYS A 52 -7.70 -11.43 3.05
CA LYS A 52 -7.73 -10.03 3.47
C LYS A 52 -7.20 -9.90 4.90
N GLY A 53 -6.37 -8.90 5.16
CA GLY A 53 -5.62 -8.79 6.42
C GLY A 53 -6.46 -8.77 7.71
N ARG A 54 -7.74 -8.36 7.64
CA ARG A 54 -8.68 -8.39 8.79
C ARG A 54 -9.21 -9.80 9.10
N ASP A 55 -9.16 -10.74 8.17
CA ASP A 55 -9.65 -12.12 8.35
C ASP A 55 -8.58 -13.04 8.96
N ALA A 56 -7.30 -12.78 8.67
CA ALA A 56 -6.15 -13.56 9.14
C ALA A 56 -6.13 -13.81 10.67
N PRO A 57 -6.37 -12.81 11.54
CA PRO A 57 -6.52 -13.01 12.99
C PRO A 57 -7.60 -14.05 13.37
N MET A 58 -8.69 -14.16 12.61
CA MET A 58 -9.78 -15.10 12.90
C MET A 58 -9.35 -16.55 12.71
N PHE A 59 -8.55 -16.82 11.67
CA PHE A 59 -8.02 -18.14 11.41
C PHE A 59 -6.92 -18.52 12.41
N LEU A 60 -6.02 -17.59 12.74
CA LEU A 60 -5.02 -17.79 13.80
C LEU A 60 -5.69 -18.11 15.14
N ARG A 61 -6.72 -17.36 15.54
CA ARG A 61 -7.52 -17.64 16.73
C ARG A 61 -8.17 -19.02 16.69
N LYS A 62 -8.70 -19.45 15.54
CA LYS A 62 -9.29 -20.80 15.36
C LYS A 62 -8.23 -21.89 15.53
N TRP A 63 -7.05 -21.73 14.92
CA TRP A 63 -5.97 -22.71 14.99
C TRP A 63 -5.32 -22.76 16.38
N LEU A 64 -5.14 -21.62 17.07
CA LEU A 64 -4.67 -21.58 18.46
C LEU A 64 -5.62 -22.32 19.42
N ARG A 65 -6.94 -22.11 19.27
CA ARG A 65 -7.94 -22.85 20.06
C ARG A 65 -7.92 -24.35 19.78
N GLU A 66 -7.64 -24.76 18.54
CA GLU A 66 -7.54 -26.17 18.15
C GLU A 66 -6.26 -26.82 18.69
N ALA A 67 -5.12 -26.13 18.64
CA ALA A 67 -3.89 -26.56 19.31
C ALA A 67 -4.10 -26.66 20.83
N ALA A 68 -4.78 -25.68 21.45
CA ALA A 68 -5.07 -25.68 22.88
C ALA A 68 -5.94 -26.86 23.31
N ARG A 69 -6.86 -27.33 22.45
CA ARG A 69 -7.64 -28.56 22.69
C ARG A 69 -6.77 -29.81 22.66
N LYS A 70 -5.86 -29.90 21.68
CA LYS A 70 -4.96 -31.07 21.51
C LYS A 70 -3.99 -31.24 22.69
N GLU A 71 -3.52 -30.14 23.26
CA GLU A 71 -2.60 -30.13 24.41
C GLU A 71 -3.32 -29.96 25.77
N ASN A 72 -4.65 -30.16 25.82
CA ASN A 72 -5.51 -30.09 27.01
C ASN A 72 -5.38 -28.80 27.85
N VAL A 73 -5.13 -27.66 27.20
CA VAL A 73 -5.00 -26.35 27.86
C VAL A 73 -6.40 -25.86 28.30
N PRO A 74 -6.58 -25.38 29.54
CA PRO A 74 -7.85 -24.82 29.99
C PRO A 74 -8.23 -23.58 29.15
N GLN A 75 -9.34 -23.67 28.41
CA GLN A 75 -9.73 -22.61 27.48
C GLN A 75 -10.30 -21.39 28.23
N ALA A 76 -9.74 -20.20 27.94
CA ALA A 76 -10.29 -18.95 28.42
C ALA A 76 -11.75 -18.77 27.96
N ARG A 77 -12.66 -18.55 28.91
CA ARG A 77 -14.10 -18.45 28.65
C ARG A 77 -14.48 -17.05 28.19
N SER A 78 -15.06 -16.99 26.99
CA SER A 78 -15.67 -15.82 26.34
C SER A 78 -14.69 -14.77 25.79
N PHE A 79 -14.78 -14.56 24.48
CA PHE A 79 -14.25 -13.40 23.76
C PHE A 79 -15.34 -12.90 22.81
N LYS A 80 -15.36 -11.60 22.51
CA LYS A 80 -16.39 -11.01 21.64
C LYS A 80 -16.35 -11.66 20.25
N PRO A 81 -17.51 -12.03 19.65
CA PRO A 81 -17.56 -12.42 18.25
C PRO A 81 -17.29 -11.19 17.36
N GLY A 82 -16.67 -11.39 16.20
CA GLY A 82 -16.48 -10.35 15.16
C GLY A 82 -15.26 -9.43 15.30
N SER A 83 -14.61 -9.35 16.46
CA SER A 83 -13.34 -8.61 16.62
C SER A 83 -12.32 -9.42 17.43
N ILE A 84 -11.03 -9.21 17.15
CA ILE A 84 -9.89 -9.90 17.76
C ILE A 84 -8.83 -8.86 18.04
N SER A 85 -8.50 -8.66 19.31
CA SER A 85 -7.36 -7.82 19.69
C SER A 85 -6.06 -8.62 19.63
N ALA A 86 -4.94 -7.93 19.44
CA ALA A 86 -3.63 -8.54 19.55
C ALA A 86 -3.37 -9.05 20.98
N ALA A 87 -3.89 -8.37 22.01
CA ALA A 87 -3.96 -8.90 23.38
C ALA A 87 -4.67 -10.28 23.48
N GLU A 88 -5.77 -10.54 22.75
CA GLU A 88 -6.43 -11.86 22.71
C GLU A 88 -5.51 -12.92 22.06
N LEU A 89 -4.86 -12.59 20.94
CA LEU A 89 -3.93 -13.50 20.27
C LEU A 89 -2.73 -13.85 21.15
N ARG A 90 -2.10 -12.85 21.79
CA ARG A 90 -0.97 -13.07 22.70
C ARG A 90 -1.40 -13.88 23.92
N ALA A 91 -2.55 -13.61 24.54
CA ALA A 91 -3.05 -14.40 25.67
C ALA A 91 -3.28 -15.88 25.31
N LEU A 92 -3.80 -16.16 24.11
CA LEU A 92 -3.95 -17.53 23.61
C LEU A 92 -2.58 -18.19 23.34
N ALA A 93 -1.66 -17.51 22.65
CA ALA A 93 -0.30 -18.00 22.41
C ALA A 93 0.45 -18.28 23.73
N ASP A 94 0.31 -17.41 24.72
CA ASP A 94 0.90 -17.55 26.04
C ASP A 94 0.33 -18.72 26.85
N SER A 95 -0.98 -18.97 26.77
CA SER A 95 -1.59 -20.13 27.44
C SER A 95 -1.06 -21.46 26.90
N LEU A 96 -0.83 -21.55 25.59
CA LEU A 96 -0.14 -22.68 24.94
C LEU A 96 1.33 -22.77 25.38
N ARG A 97 2.04 -21.63 25.36
CA ARG A 97 3.46 -21.53 25.74
C ARG A 97 3.73 -21.93 27.19
N ARG A 98 2.80 -21.62 28.12
CA ARG A 98 2.90 -21.94 29.55
C ARG A 98 2.53 -23.37 29.92
N GLN A 99 1.80 -24.11 29.07
CA GLN A 99 1.34 -25.47 29.38
C GLN A 99 2.50 -26.49 29.43
N SER A 100 3.34 -26.53 28.40
CA SER A 100 4.57 -27.32 28.40
C SER A 100 5.60 -26.82 27.37
N PRO A 101 6.91 -26.96 27.65
CA PRO A 101 7.95 -26.58 26.67
C PRO A 101 7.90 -27.45 25.41
N ALA A 102 7.46 -28.71 25.51
CA ALA A 102 7.30 -29.62 24.37
C ALA A 102 6.14 -29.19 23.44
N ALA A 103 5.00 -28.77 24.00
CA ALA A 103 3.88 -28.23 23.23
C ALA A 103 4.26 -26.90 22.54
N ALA A 104 5.01 -26.03 23.24
CA ALA A 104 5.54 -24.81 22.66
C ALA A 104 6.46 -25.10 21.44
N HIS A 105 7.31 -26.11 21.52
CA HIS A 105 8.16 -26.54 20.40
C HIS A 105 7.33 -27.09 19.22
N ARG A 106 6.37 -27.98 19.48
CA ARG A 106 5.45 -28.54 18.45
C ARG A 106 4.62 -27.48 17.71
N HIS A 107 4.31 -26.36 18.38
CA HIS A 107 3.48 -25.30 17.83
C HIS A 107 4.23 -23.99 17.61
N THR A 108 5.57 -24.03 17.55
CA THR A 108 6.43 -22.84 17.39
C THR A 108 5.99 -21.98 16.20
N ALA A 109 5.70 -22.58 15.05
CA ALA A 109 5.25 -21.85 13.87
C ALA A 109 3.91 -21.12 14.07
N LEU A 110 2.94 -21.79 14.69
CA LEU A 110 1.63 -21.19 14.96
C LEU A 110 1.73 -20.06 16.00
N LEU A 111 2.52 -20.26 17.05
CA LEU A 111 2.81 -19.24 18.05
C LEU A 111 3.50 -18.02 17.41
N GLN A 112 4.43 -18.25 16.48
CA GLN A 112 5.13 -17.18 15.81
C GLN A 112 4.27 -16.39 14.83
N LEU A 113 3.42 -17.07 14.03
CA LEU A 113 2.43 -16.39 13.20
C LEU A 113 1.43 -15.58 14.04
N ALA A 114 1.06 -16.06 15.24
CA ALA A 114 0.20 -15.34 16.17
C ALA A 114 0.86 -14.08 16.75
N GLU A 115 2.12 -14.15 17.17
CA GLU A 115 2.88 -12.98 17.65
C GLU A 115 3.11 -11.96 16.52
N ALA A 116 3.41 -12.43 15.30
CA ALA A 116 3.58 -11.56 14.14
C ALA A 116 2.27 -10.85 13.75
N ALA A 117 1.15 -11.55 13.75
CA ALA A 117 -0.16 -10.93 13.53
C ALA A 117 -0.53 -9.96 14.66
N ALA A 118 -0.18 -10.29 15.92
CA ALA A 118 -0.40 -9.38 17.04
C ALA A 118 0.45 -8.10 16.92
N ALA A 119 1.70 -8.22 16.49
CA ALA A 119 2.58 -7.08 16.20
C ALA A 119 2.10 -6.26 14.99
N ALA A 120 1.44 -6.87 14.00
CA ALA A 120 0.85 -6.14 12.88
C ALA A 120 -0.41 -5.35 13.25
N LEU A 121 -1.19 -5.80 14.25
CA LEU A 121 -2.41 -5.14 14.71
C LEU A 121 -2.16 -3.96 15.68
N GLU A 122 -1.10 -4.02 16.49
CA GLU A 122 -0.73 -2.99 17.48
C GLU A 122 0.62 -2.30 17.14
N GLY A 123 1.14 -2.49 15.92
CA GLY A 123 2.44 -1.97 15.51
C GLY A 123 2.45 -0.45 15.26
N PRO A 124 3.64 0.17 15.16
CA PRO A 124 3.81 1.63 14.97
C PRO A 124 3.25 2.16 13.63
N HIS A 125 2.78 1.27 12.75
CA HIS A 125 2.15 1.62 11.48
C HIS A 125 0.66 1.26 11.43
N ALA A 126 0.10 0.59 12.46
CA ALA A 126 -1.28 0.12 12.44
C ALA A 126 -2.27 1.30 12.35
N GLU A 127 -2.12 2.32 13.20
CA GLU A 127 -2.99 3.50 13.20
C GLU A 127 -2.86 4.32 11.90
N ARG A 128 -1.63 4.46 11.37
CA ARG A 128 -1.38 5.09 10.05
C ARG A 128 -2.05 4.32 8.92
N TRP A 129 -1.98 2.99 8.92
CA TRP A 129 -2.64 2.16 7.91
C TRP A 129 -4.16 2.22 8.03
N GLU A 130 -4.73 2.25 9.24
CA GLU A 130 -6.17 2.43 9.44
C GLU A 130 -6.64 3.83 9.03
N ALA A 131 -5.83 4.87 9.30
CA ALA A 131 -6.09 6.22 8.82
C ALA A 131 -6.07 6.28 7.28
N LEU A 132 -5.02 5.76 6.65
CA LEU A 132 -4.92 5.74 5.18
C LEU A 132 -6.04 4.91 4.54
N GLN A 133 -6.41 3.77 5.12
CA GLN A 133 -7.57 2.98 4.67
C GLN A 133 -8.91 3.70 4.87
N ARG A 134 -9.02 4.63 5.82
CA ARG A 134 -10.22 5.45 5.99
C ARG A 134 -10.27 6.51 4.90
N GLU A 135 -9.21 7.30 4.75
CA GLU A 135 -9.17 8.39 3.78
C GLU A 135 -9.26 7.88 2.34
N GLN A 136 -8.64 6.73 2.01
CA GLN A 136 -8.77 6.10 0.70
C GLN A 136 -10.20 5.65 0.40
N ARG A 137 -10.94 5.13 1.40
CA ARG A 137 -12.34 4.72 1.22
C ARG A 137 -13.27 5.92 1.10
N GLN A 138 -13.02 6.97 1.89
CA GLN A 138 -13.75 8.24 1.77
C GLN A 138 -13.51 8.87 0.41
N LEU A 139 -12.24 8.99 -0.02
CA LEU A 139 -11.88 9.51 -1.34
C LEU A 139 -12.55 8.74 -2.47
N LEU A 140 -12.60 7.42 -2.37
CA LEU A 140 -13.25 6.56 -3.36
C LEU A 140 -14.77 6.79 -3.39
N PHE A 141 -15.40 7.11 -2.26
CA PHE A 141 -16.80 7.53 -2.18
C PHE A 141 -17.01 8.93 -2.76
N ASP A 142 -16.20 9.90 -2.37
CA ASP A 142 -16.26 11.29 -2.83
C ASP A 142 -16.08 11.38 -4.36
N CYS A 143 -15.20 10.53 -4.93
CA CYS A 143 -15.03 10.38 -6.38
C CYS A 143 -16.31 9.90 -7.11
N THR A 144 -17.23 9.21 -6.42
CA THR A 144 -18.54 8.84 -7.00
C THR A 144 -19.56 9.97 -6.95
N GLU A 145 -19.43 10.89 -5.99
CA GLU A 145 -20.36 12.01 -5.83
C GLU A 145 -19.96 13.20 -6.72
N SER A 146 -18.74 13.72 -6.59
CA SER A 146 -18.27 14.86 -7.37
C SER A 146 -16.75 15.09 -7.31
N ALA A 147 -16.21 15.76 -8.33
CA ALA A 147 -14.82 16.22 -8.33
C ALA A 147 -14.58 17.29 -7.24
N ASP A 148 -15.59 18.10 -6.92
CA ASP A 148 -15.54 19.10 -5.85
C ASP A 148 -15.38 18.46 -4.46
N ALA A 149 -16.10 17.38 -4.16
CA ALA A 149 -15.96 16.64 -2.91
C ALA A 149 -14.55 16.06 -2.74
N ALA A 150 -14.06 15.34 -3.76
CA ALA A 150 -12.73 14.75 -3.77
C ALA A 150 -11.61 15.82 -3.66
N ALA A 151 -11.75 16.96 -4.36
CA ALA A 151 -10.82 18.08 -4.25
C ALA A 151 -10.81 18.68 -2.83
N SER A 152 -11.99 18.87 -2.24
CA SER A 152 -12.15 19.44 -0.90
C SER A 152 -11.51 18.54 0.17
N GLN A 153 -11.77 17.23 0.13
CA GLN A 153 -11.16 16.26 1.05
C GLN A 153 -9.62 16.30 0.96
N LEU A 154 -9.05 16.31 -0.25
CA LEU A 154 -7.60 16.38 -0.44
C LEU A 154 -6.99 17.69 0.09
N VAL A 155 -7.65 18.83 -0.13
CA VAL A 155 -7.21 20.13 0.41
C VAL A 155 -7.26 20.15 1.93
N ASP A 156 -8.32 19.61 2.55
CA ASP A 156 -8.44 19.51 4.01
C ASP A 156 -7.39 18.60 4.64
N LEU A 157 -7.06 17.47 3.98
CA LEU A 157 -5.97 16.58 4.39
C LEU A 157 -4.60 17.25 4.27
N CYS A 158 -4.34 18.00 3.20
CA CYS A 158 -3.12 18.80 3.07
C CYS A 158 -3.00 19.84 4.20
N ALA A 159 -4.10 20.54 4.50
CA ALA A 159 -4.14 21.50 5.61
C ALA A 159 -3.95 20.82 6.98
N LEU A 160 -4.44 19.59 7.17
CA LEU A 160 -4.23 18.81 8.39
C LEU A 160 -2.75 18.42 8.59
N VAL A 161 -2.08 17.96 7.53
CA VAL A 161 -0.64 17.63 7.56
C VAL A 161 0.23 18.88 7.78
N ALA A 162 -0.19 20.03 7.24
CA ALA A 162 0.47 21.31 7.51
C ALA A 162 0.35 21.73 8.98
N ARG A 163 -0.88 21.74 9.54
CA ARG A 163 -1.15 22.15 10.94
C ARG A 163 -0.51 21.25 11.99
N SER A 164 -0.51 19.94 11.75
CA SER A 164 0.10 18.95 12.65
C SER A 164 1.62 19.09 12.71
N SER A 165 2.26 19.63 11.67
CA SER A 165 3.70 19.90 11.64
C SER A 165 4.07 21.21 12.35
N SER A 166 3.20 22.23 12.36
CA SER A 166 3.44 23.50 13.07
C SER A 166 3.18 23.45 14.58
N SER A 167 2.33 22.53 15.04
CA SER A 167 1.94 22.38 16.47
C SER A 167 3.10 21.90 17.39
N GLY A 168 4.25 21.52 16.83
CA GLY A 168 5.35 20.93 17.58
C GLY A 168 6.15 21.87 18.50
N ASN A 169 5.91 23.19 18.46
CA ASN A 169 6.84 24.19 19.01
C ASN A 169 6.25 25.20 20.00
N GLU A 170 5.01 25.03 20.50
CA GLU A 170 4.52 25.89 21.59
C GLU A 170 5.16 25.47 22.94
N GLY A 171 6.05 26.34 23.43
CA GLY A 171 6.83 26.12 24.63
C GLY A 171 5.99 26.04 25.92
N SER A 172 6.44 25.17 26.83
CA SER A 172 5.83 25.02 28.16
C SER A 172 6.00 26.31 28.99
N GLY A 173 4.89 27.02 29.23
CA GLY A 173 4.87 28.30 29.94
C GLY A 173 3.77 28.41 31.01
N GLY A 174 4.00 27.81 32.19
CA GLY A 174 3.35 28.19 33.45
C GLY A 174 1.83 27.98 33.61
N GLY A 175 1.44 26.87 34.26
CA GLY A 175 0.05 26.66 34.71
C GLY A 175 -0.10 25.46 35.65
N SER A 176 -0.12 25.70 36.96
CA SER A 176 -0.02 24.64 37.98
C SER A 176 -1.28 23.76 38.12
N ASN A 177 -1.06 22.45 38.28
CA ASN A 177 -1.97 21.46 38.88
C ASN A 177 -3.31 21.18 38.16
N SER A 178 -3.30 20.31 37.14
CA SER A 178 -4.45 19.44 36.78
C SER A 178 -4.03 18.12 36.10
N SER A 179 -4.23 17.01 36.81
CA SER A 179 -4.35 15.60 36.35
C SER A 179 -3.92 15.15 34.93
N ARG A 180 -2.69 14.66 34.81
CA ARG A 180 -2.31 13.34 34.19
C ARG A 180 -2.88 12.91 32.81
N HIS A 181 -3.28 13.80 31.91
CA HIS A 181 -3.66 13.46 30.51
C HIS A 181 -2.76 14.15 29.46
N ALA A 182 -1.45 14.15 29.70
CA ALA A 182 -0.44 14.80 28.85
C ALA A 182 0.53 13.77 28.22
N ALA A 183 -0.03 12.75 27.57
CA ALA A 183 0.73 11.60 27.03
C ALA A 183 0.40 11.27 25.56
N ASP A 184 -0.34 12.12 24.86
CA ASP A 184 -0.69 11.93 23.45
C ASP A 184 -0.37 13.19 22.64
N ARG A 185 0.92 13.34 22.29
CA ARG A 185 1.34 14.29 21.26
C ARG A 185 0.96 13.68 19.93
N ALA A 186 -0.17 14.11 19.37
CA ALA A 186 -0.70 13.60 18.11
C ALA A 186 0.30 13.79 16.95
N VAL A 187 1.12 12.77 16.71
CA VAL A 187 1.97 12.66 15.53
C VAL A 187 1.04 12.68 14.31
N PRO A 188 1.38 13.39 13.21
CA PRO A 188 0.62 13.27 11.96
C PRO A 188 0.54 11.80 11.54
N LEU A 189 -0.66 11.21 11.66
CA LEU A 189 -0.94 9.83 11.27
C LEU A 189 -0.70 9.58 9.77
N LEU A 190 -0.76 10.63 8.96
CA LEU A 190 -0.49 10.62 7.52
C LEU A 190 0.67 11.57 7.20
N GLY A 191 1.61 11.10 6.38
CA GLY A 191 2.74 11.91 5.90
C GLY A 191 2.52 12.48 4.50
N LEU A 192 3.47 13.28 4.03
CA LEU A 192 3.47 13.82 2.65
C LEU A 192 3.40 12.72 1.58
N ASP A 193 4.05 11.57 1.79
CA ASP A 193 3.97 10.41 0.88
C ASP A 193 2.52 9.92 0.72
N ASP A 194 1.77 9.85 1.83
CA ASP A 194 0.39 9.37 1.83
C ASP A 194 -0.53 10.34 1.08
N LEU A 195 -0.31 11.66 1.24
CA LEU A 195 -1.02 12.69 0.49
C LEU A 195 -0.80 12.55 -1.02
N VAL A 196 0.46 12.39 -1.48
CA VAL A 196 0.73 12.24 -2.91
C VAL A 196 0.14 10.96 -3.48
N LEU A 197 0.10 9.87 -2.71
CA LEU A 197 -0.59 8.63 -3.11
C LEU A 197 -2.12 8.81 -3.19
N LEU A 198 -2.73 9.55 -2.27
CA LEU A 198 -4.17 9.88 -2.32
C LEU A 198 -4.49 10.82 -3.50
N VAL A 199 -3.67 11.83 -3.77
CA VAL A 199 -3.82 12.68 -4.95
C VAL A 199 -3.67 11.86 -6.24
N LEU A 200 -2.65 11.00 -6.35
CA LEU A 200 -2.50 10.07 -7.49
C LEU A 200 -3.74 9.19 -7.66
N ALA A 201 -4.28 8.66 -6.56
CA ALA A 201 -5.48 7.85 -6.57
C ALA A 201 -6.69 8.64 -7.09
N ALA A 202 -6.89 9.89 -6.67
CA ALA A 202 -7.97 10.75 -7.16
C ALA A 202 -7.86 11.04 -8.66
N TYR A 203 -6.66 11.42 -9.12
CA TYR A 203 -6.35 11.62 -10.54
C TYR A 203 -6.62 10.37 -11.38
N CYS A 204 -6.33 9.20 -10.82
CA CYS A 204 -6.65 7.92 -11.44
C CYS A 204 -8.14 7.58 -11.40
N LEU A 205 -8.86 7.81 -10.30
CA LEU A 205 -10.19 7.26 -10.06
C LEU A 205 -11.34 8.11 -10.61
N LEU A 206 -11.25 9.45 -10.55
CA LEU A 206 -12.32 10.35 -10.98
C LEU A 206 -12.87 10.07 -12.40
N PRO A 207 -12.04 9.74 -13.42
CA PRO A 207 -12.53 9.40 -14.76
C PRO A 207 -13.40 8.13 -14.85
N ASP A 208 -13.50 7.31 -13.79
CA ASP A 208 -14.33 6.09 -13.79
C ASP A 208 -15.79 6.34 -13.42
N PHE A 209 -16.07 7.45 -12.75
CA PHE A 209 -17.38 7.75 -12.19
C PHE A 209 -18.02 8.97 -12.85
N LEU A 210 -17.22 10.00 -13.16
CA LEU A 210 -17.72 11.26 -13.68
C LEU A 210 -17.51 11.34 -15.21
N PRO A 211 -18.53 11.75 -15.98
CA PRO A 211 -18.34 12.07 -17.39
C PRO A 211 -17.34 13.22 -17.52
N TRP A 212 -16.26 13.03 -18.27
CA TRP A 212 -15.14 13.98 -18.39
C TRP A 212 -15.51 15.37 -18.93
N PHE A 213 -16.70 15.53 -19.52
CA PHE A 213 -17.25 16.82 -19.96
C PHE A 213 -18.01 17.58 -18.86
N ALA A 214 -18.33 16.93 -17.72
CA ALA A 214 -18.88 17.58 -16.54
C ALA A 214 -17.80 18.29 -15.71
N THR A 215 -16.56 17.82 -15.79
CA THR A 215 -15.38 18.58 -15.35
C THR A 215 -15.11 19.65 -16.40
N GLY A 216 -15.20 20.93 -16.04
CA GLY A 216 -15.11 22.09 -16.97
C GLY A 216 -13.75 22.33 -17.63
N SER A 217 -12.93 21.29 -17.78
CA SER A 217 -11.60 21.26 -18.38
C SER A 217 -11.67 21.35 -19.91
N GLY A 218 -12.04 22.52 -20.41
CA GLY A 218 -11.73 22.90 -21.78
C GLY A 218 -10.21 22.86 -21.96
N THR A 219 -9.70 21.94 -22.77
CA THR A 219 -8.27 21.76 -23.14
C THR A 219 -7.26 21.39 -22.03
N GLY A 220 -7.63 21.40 -20.74
CA GLY A 220 -6.68 21.25 -19.61
C GLY A 220 -6.26 19.82 -19.22
N GLY A 221 -6.81 18.77 -19.83
CA GLY A 221 -6.33 17.38 -19.71
C GLY A 221 -6.61 16.63 -18.40
N GLY A 222 -6.66 17.32 -17.26
CA GLY A 222 -6.91 16.74 -15.93
C GLY A 222 -8.40 16.52 -15.56
N PRO A 223 -8.68 15.73 -14.50
CA PRO A 223 -10.04 15.47 -13.99
C PRO A 223 -10.56 16.55 -13.02
N PHE A 224 -9.75 17.53 -12.64
CA PHE A 224 -10.14 18.66 -11.80
C PHE A 224 -10.39 19.92 -12.64
N SER A 225 -11.18 20.85 -12.12
CA SER A 225 -11.28 22.20 -12.66
C SER A 225 -9.98 22.99 -12.40
N PRO A 226 -9.62 24.00 -13.22
CA PRO A 226 -8.41 24.77 -13.00
C PRO A 226 -8.38 25.50 -11.65
N GLN A 227 -9.55 25.82 -11.08
CA GLN A 227 -9.67 26.42 -9.76
C GLN A 227 -9.40 25.40 -8.64
N GLN A 228 -9.96 24.19 -8.74
CA GLN A 228 -9.67 23.08 -7.82
C GLN A 228 -8.19 22.70 -7.87
N GLU A 229 -7.60 22.62 -9.06
CA GLU A 229 -6.18 22.29 -9.24
C GLU A 229 -5.27 23.37 -8.61
N GLN A 230 -5.59 24.66 -8.76
CA GLN A 230 -4.88 25.74 -8.05
C GLN A 230 -5.00 25.66 -6.52
N GLN A 231 -6.17 25.31 -6.00
CA GLN A 231 -6.37 25.14 -4.55
C GLN A 231 -5.55 23.96 -4.02
N LEU A 232 -5.51 22.85 -4.77
CA LEU A 232 -4.70 21.67 -4.45
C LEU A 232 -3.19 21.94 -4.55
N GLU A 233 -2.74 22.68 -5.58
CA GLU A 233 -1.35 23.16 -5.71
C GLU A 233 -0.95 23.97 -4.46
N ALA A 234 -1.75 24.97 -4.09
CA ALA A 234 -1.46 25.82 -2.93
C ALA A 234 -1.46 25.03 -1.61
N ALA A 235 -2.39 24.09 -1.44
CA ALA A 235 -2.48 23.24 -0.26
C ALA A 235 -1.30 22.25 -0.15
N LEU A 236 -0.89 21.64 -1.26
CA LEU A 236 0.29 20.76 -1.31
C LEU A 236 1.58 21.55 -1.04
N VAL A 237 1.76 22.73 -1.64
CA VAL A 237 2.92 23.60 -1.35
C VAL A 237 2.93 23.99 0.13
N SER A 238 1.78 24.31 0.73
CA SER A 238 1.67 24.58 2.17
C SER A 238 2.10 23.37 3.02
N ALA A 239 1.66 22.16 2.68
CA ALA A 239 2.02 20.93 3.39
C ALA A 239 3.51 20.55 3.23
N VAL A 240 4.07 20.69 2.03
CA VAL A 240 5.52 20.52 1.77
C VAL A 240 6.30 21.53 2.60
N MET A 241 5.96 22.82 2.49
CA MET A 241 6.64 23.86 3.24
C MET A 241 6.58 23.58 4.72
N ALA A 242 5.42 23.24 5.29
CA ALA A 242 5.24 22.96 6.73
C ALA A 242 6.10 21.80 7.27
N GLY A 243 6.79 21.02 6.41
CA GLY A 243 7.64 19.91 6.83
C GLY A 243 6.89 18.59 6.98
N GLY A 244 5.78 18.42 6.26
CA GLY A 244 4.75 17.39 6.44
C GLY A 244 5.24 15.97 6.76
N GLY A 245 5.28 15.63 8.05
CA GLY A 245 5.27 14.25 8.53
C GLY A 245 6.56 13.42 8.35
N LEU A 246 7.75 14.02 8.22
CA LEU A 246 9.02 13.25 8.22
C LEU A 246 9.28 12.51 9.55
N ALA A 247 8.61 12.92 10.64
CA ALA A 247 8.80 12.48 12.03
C ALA A 247 8.39 11.02 12.35
N GLY A 248 7.94 10.22 11.37
CA GLY A 248 7.59 8.81 11.55
C GLY A 248 8.59 7.80 10.96
N SER A 249 9.69 8.27 10.36
CA SER A 249 10.63 7.43 9.57
C SER A 249 11.83 6.86 10.35
N SER A 250 11.88 7.08 11.67
CA SER A 250 13.04 6.83 12.55
C SER A 250 13.51 5.36 12.70
N GLY A 251 12.86 4.41 12.03
CA GLY A 251 13.21 2.99 12.09
C GLY A 251 13.95 2.40 10.88
N SER A 252 13.99 3.08 9.71
CA SER A 252 14.56 2.48 8.48
C SER A 252 14.98 3.49 7.41
N ALA A 253 15.65 4.57 7.80
CA ALA A 253 16.23 5.55 6.87
C ALA A 253 17.73 5.31 6.62
N SER A 254 18.09 4.17 6.03
CA SER A 254 19.37 4.07 5.32
C SER A 254 19.30 4.98 4.09
N SER A 255 20.16 5.98 4.03
CA SER A 255 20.22 7.01 2.99
C SER A 255 20.23 6.45 1.56
N SER A 256 19.25 6.82 0.72
CA SER A 256 19.42 6.93 -0.74
C SER A 256 18.24 7.60 -1.49
N THR A 257 16.99 7.45 -1.01
CA THR A 257 15.78 7.74 -1.83
C THR A 257 14.83 8.77 -1.21
N ALA A 258 15.34 9.93 -0.79
CA ALA A 258 14.50 11.10 -0.57
C ALA A 258 14.09 11.70 -1.92
N TRP A 259 12.81 11.61 -2.27
CA TRP A 259 12.25 12.19 -3.50
C TRP A 259 12.04 13.72 -3.35
N PRO A 260 11.89 14.49 -4.45
CA PRO A 260 12.08 15.95 -4.41
C PRO A 260 11.24 16.70 -3.37
N LEU A 261 9.94 16.42 -3.21
CA LEU A 261 9.13 17.12 -2.21
C LEU A 261 9.48 16.73 -0.77
N ALA A 262 9.92 15.49 -0.51
CA ALA A 262 10.40 15.08 0.81
C ALA A 262 11.72 15.78 1.18
N HIS A 263 12.62 15.95 0.21
CA HIS A 263 13.85 16.74 0.37
C HIS A 263 13.54 18.23 0.63
N LEU A 264 12.57 18.80 -0.08
CA LEU A 264 12.12 20.19 0.13
C LEU A 264 11.44 20.39 1.49
N ALA A 265 10.61 19.44 1.93
CA ALA A 265 10.01 19.46 3.26
C ALA A 265 11.07 19.41 4.37
N ALA A 266 12.13 18.61 4.19
CA ALA A 266 13.26 18.57 5.13
C ALA A 266 14.02 19.91 5.19
N ARG A 267 14.33 20.51 4.02
CA ARG A 267 14.98 21.83 3.95
C ARG A 267 14.12 22.94 4.54
N ALA A 268 12.82 22.96 4.26
CA ALA A 268 11.89 23.96 4.81
C ALA A 268 11.69 23.82 6.33
N ALA A 269 11.74 22.59 6.87
CA ALA A 269 11.74 22.37 8.31
C ALA A 269 13.05 22.88 8.95
N ALA A 270 14.21 22.58 8.35
CA ALA A 270 15.51 23.04 8.83
C ALA A 270 15.64 24.58 8.84
N ALA A 271 15.22 25.24 7.75
CA ALA A 271 15.26 26.70 7.62
C ALA A 271 14.36 27.44 8.65
N ARG A 272 13.29 26.78 9.17
CA ARG A 272 12.52 27.32 10.29
C ARG A 272 13.19 27.10 11.64
N ALA A 273 13.80 25.93 11.84
CA ALA A 273 14.50 25.62 13.08
C ALA A 273 15.67 26.61 13.31
N SER A 274 16.40 26.98 12.26
CA SER A 274 17.42 28.04 12.35
C SER A 274 16.83 29.42 12.68
N SER A 275 15.67 29.80 12.13
CA SER A 275 15.01 31.07 12.47
C SER A 275 14.40 31.12 13.89
N ALA A 276 14.21 29.98 14.55
CA ALA A 276 13.56 29.89 15.86
C ALA A 276 14.54 29.70 17.03
N ALA A 277 15.84 29.51 16.75
CA ALA A 277 16.85 29.19 17.76
C ALA A 277 17.46 30.43 18.46
N ASP A 278 17.18 31.65 17.96
CA ASP A 278 17.81 32.91 18.40
C ASP A 278 16.95 33.76 19.37
N GLU A 279 15.91 33.18 20.00
CA GLU A 279 15.18 33.83 21.11
C GLU A 279 15.99 33.73 22.43
N PRO A 280 16.54 34.84 22.97
CA PRO A 280 17.35 34.79 24.18
C PRO A 280 16.48 34.60 25.41
N GLY A 281 16.60 33.44 26.06
CA GLY A 281 15.91 33.15 27.31
C GLY A 281 16.13 34.24 28.38
N SER A 282 15.03 34.78 28.91
CA SER A 282 15.01 35.88 29.87
C SER A 282 15.80 35.60 31.16
N GLY A 283 17.09 35.90 31.12
CA GLY A 283 18.01 35.94 32.26
C GLY A 283 18.53 37.36 32.46
N SER A 284 18.09 38.01 33.53
CA SER A 284 18.46 39.40 33.86
C SER A 284 19.98 39.59 34.03
N GLY A 285 20.61 40.42 33.19
CA GLY A 285 22.00 40.83 33.36
C GLY A 285 22.39 41.97 32.42
N HIS A 286 22.68 43.14 32.97
CA HIS A 286 22.95 44.35 32.18
C HIS A 286 24.29 44.27 31.42
N SER A 287 24.25 44.43 30.09
CA SER A 287 25.28 45.17 29.35
C SER A 287 24.76 45.59 27.98
N SER A 288 24.98 46.86 27.61
CA SER A 288 24.59 47.43 26.31
C SER A 288 25.77 47.42 25.33
N GLY A 289 25.52 47.11 24.06
CA GLY A 289 26.35 47.61 22.97
C GLY A 289 26.68 46.63 21.84
N GLY A 290 25.89 46.68 20.76
CA GLY A 290 26.37 46.38 19.40
C GLY A 290 26.30 44.92 18.94
N SER A 291 25.09 44.42 18.62
CA SER A 291 24.94 43.23 17.75
C SER A 291 23.65 43.17 16.90
N ASP A 292 22.81 44.22 16.87
CA ASP A 292 21.51 44.19 16.17
C ASP A 292 21.60 43.90 14.65
N GLY A 293 22.74 44.21 14.02
CA GLY A 293 22.95 43.98 12.59
C GLY A 293 22.97 42.50 12.21
N SER A 294 23.66 41.65 12.99
CA SER A 294 23.87 40.24 12.62
C SER A 294 22.60 39.39 12.74
N GLN A 295 21.75 39.68 13.73
CA GLN A 295 20.48 38.96 13.92
C GLN A 295 19.46 39.34 12.85
N ALA A 296 19.32 40.63 12.53
CA ALA A 296 18.46 41.09 11.44
C ALA A 296 18.94 40.57 10.06
N GLU A 297 20.25 40.48 9.82
CA GLU A 297 20.80 39.87 8.60
C GLU A 297 20.54 38.35 8.53
N ALA A 298 20.64 37.63 9.66
CA ALA A 298 20.34 36.20 9.73
C ALA A 298 18.84 35.89 9.50
N GLU A 299 17.94 36.65 10.14
CA GLU A 299 16.49 36.53 9.92
C GLU A 299 16.11 36.87 8.46
N ALA A 300 16.71 37.92 7.89
CA ALA A 300 16.49 38.28 6.49
C ALA A 300 16.99 37.20 5.52
N ALA A 301 18.13 36.56 5.82
CA ALA A 301 18.66 35.44 5.05
C ALA A 301 17.75 34.19 5.15
N ALA A 302 17.31 33.81 6.35
CA ALA A 302 16.38 32.69 6.56
C ALA A 302 15.03 32.94 5.86
N ALA A 303 14.50 34.16 5.92
CA ALA A 303 13.29 34.55 5.20
C ALA A 303 13.48 34.55 3.67
N ALA A 304 14.67 34.88 3.16
CA ALA A 304 15.00 34.77 1.74
C ALA A 304 15.11 33.30 1.28
N GLU A 305 15.77 32.45 2.08
CA GLU A 305 15.84 31.00 1.82
C GLU A 305 14.44 30.37 1.82
N LEU A 306 13.58 30.69 2.80
CA LEU A 306 12.23 30.15 2.87
C LEU A 306 11.37 30.56 1.66
N ARG A 307 11.53 31.80 1.15
CA ARG A 307 10.89 32.23 -0.11
C ARG A 307 11.42 31.47 -1.33
N SER A 308 12.73 31.21 -1.38
CA SER A 308 13.34 30.41 -2.45
C SER A 308 12.83 28.97 -2.43
N LEU A 309 12.76 28.35 -1.25
CA LEU A 309 12.20 27.01 -1.05
C LEU A 309 10.72 26.93 -1.44
N GLN A 310 9.95 27.99 -1.18
CA GLN A 310 8.53 28.06 -1.57
C GLN A 310 8.34 28.06 -3.10
N LEU A 311 9.23 28.73 -3.85
CA LEU A 311 9.24 28.69 -5.31
C LEU A 311 9.65 27.29 -5.82
N GLU A 312 10.73 26.72 -5.28
CA GLU A 312 11.22 25.37 -5.62
C GLU A 312 10.15 24.29 -5.34
N ALA A 313 9.43 24.40 -4.21
CA ALA A 313 8.30 23.53 -3.87
C ALA A 313 7.10 23.73 -4.81
N ARG A 314 6.82 24.96 -5.24
CA ARG A 314 5.76 25.24 -6.20
C ARG A 314 6.03 24.61 -7.56
N ASP A 315 7.23 24.81 -8.09
CA ASP A 315 7.63 24.26 -9.39
C ASP A 315 7.63 22.72 -9.36
N ALA A 316 8.10 22.12 -8.27
CA ALA A 316 8.08 20.67 -8.07
C ALA A 316 6.66 20.09 -7.94
N VAL A 317 5.73 20.78 -7.26
CA VAL A 317 4.30 20.40 -7.17
C VAL A 317 3.62 20.56 -8.53
N GLN A 318 3.86 21.65 -9.26
CA GLN A 318 3.32 21.83 -10.61
C GLN A 318 3.82 20.75 -11.59
N SER A 319 5.10 20.37 -11.49
CA SER A 319 5.69 19.26 -12.25
C SER A 319 5.01 17.92 -11.94
N LEU A 320 4.73 17.64 -10.67
CA LEU A 320 3.99 16.46 -10.22
C LEU A 320 2.56 16.42 -10.77
N LEU A 321 1.79 17.51 -10.61
CA LEU A 321 0.42 17.61 -11.11
C LEU A 321 0.39 17.53 -12.66
N GLY A 322 1.40 18.08 -13.34
CA GLY A 322 1.64 17.88 -14.77
C GLY A 322 1.67 16.40 -15.16
N ARG A 323 2.55 15.60 -14.53
CA ARG A 323 2.65 14.15 -14.80
C ARG A 323 1.38 13.38 -14.40
N MET A 324 0.69 13.80 -13.33
CA MET A 324 -0.61 13.21 -12.95
C MET A 324 -1.70 13.47 -14.01
N ARG A 325 -1.72 14.65 -14.65
CA ARG A 325 -2.61 14.95 -15.79
C ARG A 325 -2.26 14.12 -17.02
N GLU A 326 -0.98 13.95 -17.33
CA GLU A 326 -0.52 13.08 -18.42
C GLU A 326 -0.95 11.62 -18.20
N LEU A 327 -0.77 11.10 -16.98
CA LEU A 327 -1.20 9.76 -16.59
C LEU A 327 -2.73 9.60 -16.67
N ALA A 328 -3.50 10.58 -16.19
CA ALA A 328 -4.96 10.59 -16.31
C ALA A 328 -5.42 10.68 -17.78
N ALA A 329 -4.72 11.45 -18.62
CA ALA A 329 -5.02 11.59 -20.05
C ALA A 329 -4.67 10.32 -20.85
N PHE A 330 -3.55 9.66 -20.52
CA PHE A 330 -3.21 8.34 -21.06
C PHE A 330 -4.26 7.29 -20.64
N ARG A 331 -4.61 7.25 -19.36
CA ARG A 331 -5.68 6.38 -18.83
C ARG A 331 -7.02 6.62 -19.52
N ARG A 332 -7.39 7.87 -19.79
CA ARG A 332 -8.57 8.23 -20.60
C ARG A 332 -8.50 7.63 -22.00
N SER A 333 -7.33 7.62 -22.65
CA SER A 333 -7.18 6.99 -23.98
C SER A 333 -7.44 5.48 -23.93
N LEU A 334 -7.05 4.80 -22.85
CA LEU A 334 -7.40 3.39 -22.62
C LEU A 334 -8.90 3.21 -22.37
N LEU A 335 -9.59 4.14 -21.70
CA LEU A 335 -11.04 4.07 -21.52
C LEU A 335 -11.85 4.34 -22.81
N THR A 336 -11.35 5.18 -23.72
CA THR A 336 -12.08 5.58 -24.94
C THR A 336 -11.73 4.74 -26.18
N ALA A 337 -10.54 4.16 -26.27
CA ALA A 337 -10.16 3.26 -27.35
C ALA A 337 -10.95 1.93 -27.31
N GLN A 338 -11.38 1.51 -26.12
CA GLN A 338 -12.06 0.23 -25.89
C GLN A 338 -13.55 0.31 -26.21
N GLN A 339 -13.88 0.43 -27.50
CA GLN A 339 -15.24 0.56 -28.05
C GLN A 339 -16.13 -0.69 -27.80
N GLY A 340 -16.54 -0.90 -26.56
CA GLY A 340 -17.47 -1.96 -26.15
C GLY A 340 -16.99 -2.86 -24.99
N GLN A 341 -15.75 -2.71 -24.52
CA GLN A 341 -15.22 -3.46 -23.37
C GLN A 341 -14.94 -2.53 -22.19
N GLN A 342 -15.35 -2.93 -20.98
CA GLN A 342 -15.22 -2.14 -19.75
C GLN A 342 -13.81 -2.16 -19.15
N LEU A 343 -12.79 -2.54 -19.94
CA LEU A 343 -11.41 -2.62 -19.51
C LEU A 343 -10.84 -1.23 -19.23
N GLY A 344 -10.13 -1.11 -18.10
CA GLY A 344 -9.49 0.12 -17.68
C GLY A 344 -10.17 0.83 -16.51
N ARG A 345 -11.45 0.55 -16.18
CA ARG A 345 -12.14 1.15 -15.01
C ARG A 345 -11.56 0.61 -13.71
N LEU A 346 -10.70 1.37 -13.05
CA LEU A 346 -10.00 0.99 -11.81
C LEU A 346 -10.92 0.97 -10.59
N ALA A 347 -12.14 1.47 -10.69
CA ALA A 347 -13.20 1.20 -9.71
C ALA A 347 -14.58 0.97 -10.33
N VAL A 348 -15.40 0.22 -9.59
CA VAL A 348 -16.77 -0.18 -9.95
C VAL A 348 -17.65 -0.07 -8.71
N VAL A 349 -18.92 0.30 -8.86
CA VAL A 349 -19.90 0.26 -7.76
C VAL A 349 -20.35 -1.18 -7.54
N GLY A 350 -20.24 -1.69 -6.31
CA GLY A 350 -20.69 -3.02 -5.91
C GLY A 350 -22.21 -3.16 -5.85
N GLU A 351 -22.69 -4.40 -5.68
CA GLU A 351 -24.13 -4.70 -5.54
C GLU A 351 -24.73 -4.09 -4.26
N ASP A 352 -23.89 -3.83 -3.26
CA ASP A 352 -24.17 -3.12 -2.02
C ASP A 352 -24.17 -1.58 -2.16
N GLY A 353 -23.92 -1.06 -3.37
CA GLY A 353 -23.81 0.36 -3.66
C GLY A 353 -22.48 0.99 -3.22
N SER A 354 -21.56 0.23 -2.62
CA SER A 354 -20.25 0.76 -2.23
C SER A 354 -19.26 0.73 -3.40
N PRO A 355 -18.49 1.79 -3.65
CA PRO A 355 -17.45 1.74 -4.68
C PRO A 355 -16.28 0.86 -4.23
N ARG A 356 -15.79 0.01 -5.13
CA ARG A 356 -14.64 -0.88 -4.89
C ARG A 356 -13.55 -0.68 -5.93
N PRO A 357 -12.27 -0.64 -5.54
CA PRO A 357 -11.17 -0.69 -6.50
C PRO A 357 -11.19 -2.06 -7.21
N THR A 358 -10.89 -2.05 -8.50
CA THR A 358 -10.86 -3.23 -9.37
C THR A 358 -9.61 -3.10 -10.26
N PRO A 359 -8.44 -3.61 -9.85
CA PRO A 359 -7.18 -3.33 -10.55
C PRO A 359 -7.19 -3.87 -11.99
N LEU A 360 -6.53 -3.16 -12.91
CA LEU A 360 -6.47 -3.52 -14.34
C LEU A 360 -6.01 -4.98 -14.55
N LEU A 361 -5.03 -5.42 -13.76
CA LEU A 361 -4.48 -6.77 -13.86
C LEU A 361 -5.51 -7.87 -13.51
N ARG A 362 -6.43 -7.59 -12.58
CA ARG A 362 -7.59 -8.47 -12.30
C ARG A 362 -8.53 -8.52 -13.51
N GLN A 363 -8.84 -7.38 -14.13
CA GLN A 363 -9.74 -7.31 -15.28
C GLN A 363 -9.19 -8.11 -16.47
N LEU A 364 -7.90 -7.94 -16.78
CA LEU A 364 -7.23 -8.70 -17.84
C LEU A 364 -7.29 -10.21 -17.58
N VAL A 365 -7.06 -10.66 -16.34
CA VAL A 365 -7.19 -12.07 -15.97
C VAL A 365 -8.65 -12.54 -16.03
N GLU A 366 -9.62 -11.73 -15.61
CA GLU A 366 -11.04 -12.08 -15.76
C GLU A 366 -11.44 -12.26 -17.23
N CYS A 367 -10.98 -11.41 -18.15
CA CYS A 367 -11.21 -11.59 -19.60
C CYS A 367 -10.59 -12.90 -20.11
N ILE A 368 -9.34 -13.22 -19.72
CA ILE A 368 -8.68 -14.50 -20.04
C ILE A 368 -9.50 -15.70 -19.54
N LEU A 369 -10.00 -15.63 -18.29
CA LEU A 369 -10.79 -16.69 -17.66
C LEU A 369 -12.22 -16.84 -18.22
N ARG A 370 -12.71 -15.83 -18.95
CA ARG A 370 -14.01 -15.80 -19.65
C ARG A 370 -13.94 -16.08 -21.15
N ASP A 371 -12.74 -16.26 -21.71
CA ASP A 371 -12.50 -16.37 -23.16
C ASP A 371 -12.89 -15.10 -23.97
N GLU A 372 -12.94 -13.95 -23.28
CA GLU A 372 -13.20 -12.65 -23.88
C GLU A 372 -11.97 -12.18 -24.67
N PRO A 373 -12.15 -11.45 -25.79
CA PRO A 373 -11.02 -10.91 -26.54
C PRO A 373 -10.26 -9.91 -25.66
N LEU A 374 -8.93 -10.06 -25.59
CA LEU A 374 -8.07 -9.02 -25.01
C LEU A 374 -7.76 -7.97 -26.08
N PRO A 375 -7.93 -6.68 -25.77
CA PRO A 375 -7.57 -5.62 -26.69
C PRO A 375 -6.06 -5.46 -26.81
N ASP A 376 -5.62 -4.96 -27.96
CA ASP A 376 -4.21 -4.77 -28.32
C ASP A 376 -3.31 -6.02 -28.19
N LEU A 377 -3.91 -7.20 -28.01
CA LEU A 377 -3.22 -8.49 -27.99
C LEU A 377 -2.84 -8.91 -29.42
N HIS A 378 -1.64 -8.53 -29.81
CA HIS A 378 -1.05 -8.92 -31.09
C HIS A 378 -0.39 -10.29 -30.97
N ALA A 379 -0.91 -11.28 -31.69
CA ALA A 379 -0.33 -12.62 -31.75
C ALA A 379 1.02 -12.59 -32.50
N GLY A 380 2.13 -12.49 -31.76
CA GLY A 380 3.47 -12.58 -32.30
C GLY A 380 3.71 -13.93 -33.00
N ALA A 381 4.02 -13.89 -34.30
CA ALA A 381 4.25 -15.09 -35.11
C ALA A 381 5.62 -15.72 -34.80
N THR A 382 5.75 -16.41 -33.66
CA THR A 382 6.98 -17.07 -33.18
C THR A 382 7.37 -18.35 -33.95
N SER A 383 6.80 -18.59 -35.13
CA SER A 383 7.10 -19.74 -35.98
C SER A 383 7.20 -19.33 -37.45
N LEU A 384 8.26 -19.78 -38.13
CA LEU A 384 8.50 -19.54 -39.55
C LEU A 384 7.34 -20.01 -40.46
N SER A 385 6.57 -21.02 -40.03
CA SER A 385 5.34 -21.46 -40.72
C SER A 385 4.19 -20.44 -40.69
N GLY A 386 4.21 -19.47 -39.77
CA GLY A 386 3.23 -18.37 -39.72
C GLY A 386 3.43 -17.37 -40.86
N LEU A 387 4.69 -16.99 -41.13
CA LEU A 387 5.07 -16.15 -42.28
C LEU A 387 4.69 -16.79 -43.62
N LEU A 388 4.91 -18.10 -43.78
CA LEU A 388 4.52 -18.82 -45.00
C LEU A 388 2.99 -18.96 -45.17
N ARG A 389 2.20 -18.99 -44.09
CA ARG A 389 0.73 -18.90 -44.18
C ARG A 389 0.24 -17.49 -44.50
N SER A 390 0.92 -16.45 -44.02
CA SER A 390 0.60 -15.06 -44.32
C SER A 390 0.81 -14.69 -45.80
N GLY A 391 1.69 -15.41 -46.51
CA GLY A 391 2.06 -15.06 -47.89
C GLY A 391 1.14 -15.59 -49.00
N LEU A 392 0.27 -16.58 -48.74
CA LEU A 392 -0.41 -17.33 -49.81
C LEU A 392 -1.93 -17.58 -49.60
N GLY A 393 -2.56 -16.91 -48.63
CA GLY A 393 -3.92 -17.25 -48.17
C GLY A 393 -4.94 -16.12 -48.22
N ARG A 394 -5.51 -15.80 -49.39
CA ARG A 394 -6.70 -14.92 -49.53
C ARG A 394 -8.03 -15.55 -49.07
N LEU A 395 -7.99 -16.56 -48.19
CA LEU A 395 -9.15 -17.39 -47.82
C LEU A 395 -9.15 -17.72 -46.32
N GLY A 396 -10.02 -17.04 -45.57
CA GLY A 396 -10.38 -17.39 -44.19
C GLY A 396 -9.55 -16.68 -43.11
N VAL A 397 -10.11 -15.61 -42.54
CA VAL A 397 -9.63 -15.01 -41.29
C VAL A 397 -9.90 -15.99 -40.15
N LYS A 398 -8.90 -16.82 -39.82
CA LYS A 398 -8.89 -17.57 -38.56
C LYS A 398 -8.37 -16.63 -37.47
N ALA A 399 -9.15 -16.46 -36.41
CA ALA A 399 -8.72 -15.72 -35.24
C ALA A 399 -7.36 -16.27 -34.74
N GLY A 400 -6.50 -15.38 -34.24
CA GLY A 400 -5.23 -15.77 -33.65
C GLY A 400 -5.43 -16.67 -32.42
N PRO A 401 -4.41 -17.46 -32.02
CA PRO A 401 -4.50 -18.28 -30.83
C PRO A 401 -4.76 -17.40 -29.61
N LYS A 402 -5.80 -17.70 -28.85
CA LYS A 402 -6.17 -16.97 -27.64
C LYS A 402 -5.32 -17.45 -26.44
N PRO A 403 -5.19 -16.64 -25.36
CA PRO A 403 -4.54 -17.08 -24.13
C PRO A 403 -5.28 -18.26 -23.47
N SER A 404 -6.61 -18.25 -23.54
CA SER A 404 -7.53 -19.30 -23.08
C SER A 404 -7.29 -20.67 -23.73
N ASP A 405 -6.80 -20.72 -24.98
CA ASP A 405 -6.48 -21.97 -25.69
C ASP A 405 -5.30 -22.75 -25.05
N ARG A 406 -4.62 -22.18 -24.04
CA ARG A 406 -3.42 -22.75 -23.42
C ARG A 406 -3.70 -23.16 -21.97
N SER A 407 -3.22 -24.33 -21.58
CA SER A 407 -3.31 -24.83 -20.19
C SER A 407 -2.53 -23.99 -19.17
N THR A 408 -1.69 -23.07 -19.60
CA THR A 408 -0.95 -22.13 -18.74
C THR A 408 -0.78 -20.80 -19.47
N VAL A 409 -1.06 -19.71 -18.76
CA VAL A 409 -0.87 -18.33 -19.22
C VAL A 409 0.08 -17.63 -18.25
N ILE A 410 1.12 -17.01 -18.79
CA ILE A 410 2.09 -16.22 -18.02
C ILE A 410 1.79 -14.75 -18.29
N VAL A 411 1.54 -13.99 -17.22
CA VAL A 411 1.35 -12.53 -17.25
C VAL A 411 2.58 -11.90 -16.60
N PHE A 412 3.34 -11.12 -17.38
CA PHE A 412 4.56 -10.48 -16.92
C PHE A 412 4.43 -8.96 -16.99
N VAL A 413 4.46 -8.29 -15.83
CA VAL A 413 4.23 -6.85 -15.72
C VAL A 413 5.56 -6.08 -15.75
N LEU A 414 5.73 -5.24 -16.76
CA LEU A 414 6.84 -4.29 -16.84
C LEU A 414 6.53 -3.09 -15.93
N GLY A 415 7.50 -2.66 -15.13
CA GLY A 415 7.33 -1.66 -14.06
C GLY A 415 7.20 -2.30 -12.68
N GLY A 416 6.54 -3.46 -12.59
CA GLY A 416 6.42 -4.28 -11.38
C GLY A 416 4.97 -4.60 -11.02
N VAL A 417 4.77 -5.36 -9.95
CA VAL A 417 3.45 -5.81 -9.49
C VAL A 417 3.35 -5.72 -7.97
N SER A 418 2.20 -5.33 -7.44
CA SER A 418 1.95 -5.26 -6.00
C SER A 418 1.33 -6.55 -5.44
N LEU A 419 1.54 -6.82 -4.15
CA LEU A 419 0.89 -7.96 -3.47
C LEU A 419 -0.64 -7.85 -3.47
N ALA A 420 -1.19 -6.63 -3.50
CA ALA A 420 -2.63 -6.39 -3.58
C ALA A 420 -3.22 -6.86 -4.91
N GLU A 421 -2.52 -6.60 -6.03
CA GLU A 421 -2.94 -7.09 -7.35
C GLU A 421 -2.85 -8.62 -7.45
N LEU A 422 -1.79 -9.23 -6.92
CA LEU A 422 -1.66 -10.68 -6.88
C LEU A 422 -2.81 -11.34 -6.08
N HIS A 423 -3.21 -10.73 -4.96
CA HIS A 423 -4.36 -11.18 -4.17
C HIS A 423 -5.69 -11.05 -4.95
N GLU A 424 -5.91 -9.94 -5.65
CA GLU A 424 -7.10 -9.74 -6.49
C GLU A 424 -7.17 -10.71 -7.69
N ILE A 425 -6.02 -11.07 -8.28
CA ILE A 425 -5.93 -12.11 -9.33
C ILE A 425 -6.27 -13.48 -8.75
N GLN A 426 -5.69 -13.85 -7.60
CA GLN A 426 -5.98 -15.12 -6.95
C GLN A 426 -7.48 -15.24 -6.62
N GLN A 427 -8.10 -14.15 -6.14
CA GLN A 427 -9.53 -14.12 -5.88
C GLN A 427 -10.35 -14.33 -7.17
N ALA A 428 -9.98 -13.70 -8.29
CA ALA A 428 -10.67 -13.92 -9.57
C ALA A 428 -10.54 -15.36 -10.10
N VAL A 429 -9.38 -16.00 -9.90
CA VAL A 429 -9.15 -17.42 -10.23
C VAL A 429 -10.01 -18.33 -9.33
N ASP A 430 -10.01 -18.10 -8.02
CA ASP A 430 -10.81 -18.87 -7.04
C ASP A 430 -12.31 -18.75 -7.34
N GLU A 431 -12.80 -17.53 -7.62
CA GLU A 431 -14.19 -17.30 -8.00
C GLU A 431 -14.56 -18.02 -9.31
N ARG A 432 -13.66 -18.09 -10.30
CA ARG A 432 -13.89 -18.82 -11.55
C ARG A 432 -13.94 -20.33 -11.33
N ALA A 433 -13.06 -20.86 -10.47
CA ALA A 433 -13.03 -22.26 -10.10
C ALA A 433 -14.31 -22.68 -9.33
N ALA A 434 -14.75 -21.85 -8.38
CA ALA A 434 -16.00 -22.05 -7.64
C ALA A 434 -17.21 -22.13 -8.59
N ARG A 435 -17.37 -21.16 -9.50
CA ARG A 435 -18.44 -21.16 -10.51
C ARG A 435 -18.40 -22.41 -11.40
N ALA A 436 -17.21 -22.87 -11.79
CA ALA A 436 -17.04 -24.09 -12.58
C ALA A 436 -17.50 -25.34 -11.80
N SER A 437 -17.16 -25.46 -10.51
CA SER A 437 -17.61 -26.58 -9.67
C SER A 437 -19.14 -26.60 -9.49
N SER A 438 -19.77 -25.46 -9.20
CA SER A 438 -21.24 -25.39 -9.03
C SER A 438 -22.02 -25.72 -10.30
N GLN A 439 -21.43 -25.53 -11.48
CA GLN A 439 -22.07 -25.83 -12.76
C GLN A 439 -22.05 -27.34 -13.09
N ILE A 440 -21.15 -28.12 -12.46
CA ILE A 440 -21.05 -29.57 -12.64
C ILE A 440 -22.13 -30.29 -11.82
N ASP A 441 -22.40 -29.83 -10.59
CA ASP A 441 -23.39 -30.45 -9.70
C ASP A 441 -24.85 -30.06 -10.01
N GLY A 442 -25.08 -29.01 -10.81
CA GLY A 442 -26.41 -28.50 -11.18
C GLY A 442 -27.06 -29.12 -12.43
N GLY A 443 -26.48 -30.19 -12.98
CA GLY A 443 -26.79 -30.75 -14.31
C GLY A 443 -28.13 -31.48 -14.48
N GLY A 444 -29.26 -30.79 -14.28
CA GLY A 444 -30.57 -31.23 -14.77
C GLY A 444 -30.67 -31.13 -16.30
N SER A 445 -31.30 -32.12 -16.93
CA SER A 445 -31.29 -32.33 -18.39
C SER A 445 -31.88 -31.18 -19.24
N SER A 446 -31.07 -30.58 -20.12
CA SER A 446 -31.51 -30.14 -21.46
C SER A 446 -30.33 -30.02 -22.43
N SER A 447 -30.58 -30.25 -23.72
CA SER A 447 -29.55 -30.50 -24.74
C SER A 447 -29.20 -29.27 -25.59
N GLY A 448 -27.91 -28.98 -25.74
CA GLY A 448 -27.35 -28.00 -26.69
C GLY A 448 -25.87 -28.32 -26.99
N PRO A 449 -25.33 -28.00 -28.19
CA PRO A 449 -24.08 -28.58 -28.66
C PRO A 449 -22.81 -27.88 -28.16
N GLN A 450 -21.92 -28.68 -27.54
CA GLN A 450 -20.46 -28.63 -27.64
C GLN A 450 -19.78 -27.25 -27.78
N GLY A 451 -19.60 -26.57 -26.65
CA GLY A 451 -18.30 -25.96 -26.32
C GLY A 451 -17.66 -26.81 -25.23
N ALA A 452 -16.45 -27.35 -25.45
CA ALA A 452 -15.80 -28.15 -24.42
C ALA A 452 -15.51 -27.28 -23.18
N SER A 453 -15.99 -27.69 -22.01
CA SER A 453 -15.64 -27.04 -20.74
C SER A 453 -14.17 -27.34 -20.42
N GLN A 454 -13.26 -26.59 -21.05
CA GLN A 454 -11.85 -26.62 -20.69
C GLN A 454 -11.70 -26.14 -19.26
N ALA A 455 -10.89 -26.85 -18.49
CA ALA A 455 -10.46 -26.39 -17.18
C ALA A 455 -9.82 -24.99 -17.33
N PRO A 456 -10.09 -24.03 -16.42
CA PRO A 456 -9.54 -22.68 -16.54
C PRO A 456 -8.01 -22.73 -16.60
N PRO A 457 -7.37 -21.90 -17.45
CA PRO A 457 -5.93 -21.91 -17.63
C PRO A 457 -5.21 -21.62 -16.30
N ARG A 458 -4.09 -22.31 -16.06
CA ARG A 458 -3.22 -21.97 -14.93
C ARG A 458 -2.61 -20.60 -15.17
N ILE A 459 -2.99 -19.61 -14.37
CA ILE A 459 -2.40 -18.27 -14.41
C ILE A 459 -1.11 -18.26 -13.59
N ILE A 460 -0.03 -17.73 -14.17
CA ILE A 460 1.23 -17.42 -13.48
C ILE A 460 1.48 -15.93 -13.67
N VAL A 461 1.70 -15.19 -12.58
CA VAL A 461 1.93 -13.76 -12.62
C VAL A 461 3.32 -13.44 -12.09
N GLY A 462 4.02 -12.54 -12.76
CA GLY A 462 5.28 -11.97 -12.32
C GLY A 462 5.46 -10.55 -12.86
N GLY A 463 6.58 -9.92 -12.53
CA GLY A 463 6.94 -8.62 -13.05
C GLY A 463 8.39 -8.28 -12.77
N THR A 464 8.81 -7.08 -13.17
CA THR A 464 10.20 -6.62 -12.99
C THR A 464 10.59 -6.38 -11.53
N ALA A 465 9.63 -6.06 -10.66
CA ALA A 465 9.80 -5.85 -9.23
C ALA A 465 8.50 -6.17 -8.47
N LEU A 466 8.62 -6.40 -7.15
CA LEU A 466 7.47 -6.36 -6.24
C LEU A 466 7.36 -4.95 -5.66
N LEU A 467 6.27 -4.24 -5.98
CA LEU A 467 6.07 -2.83 -5.61
C LEU A 467 5.27 -2.68 -4.31
N GLN A 468 5.67 -1.71 -3.50
CA GLN A 468 4.92 -1.18 -2.37
C GLN A 468 4.51 0.27 -2.70
N PRO A 469 3.40 0.81 -2.15
CA PRO A 469 2.90 2.14 -2.53
C PRO A 469 3.93 3.26 -2.39
N ARG A 470 4.78 3.21 -1.35
CA ARG A 470 5.88 4.15 -1.12
C ARG A 470 6.95 4.17 -2.22
N ASP A 471 7.12 3.07 -2.95
CA ASP A 471 8.13 2.95 -4.01
C ASP A 471 7.72 3.75 -5.27
N LEU A 472 6.43 4.13 -5.37
CA LEU A 472 5.89 4.94 -6.44
C LEU A 472 6.30 6.41 -6.31
N CYS A 473 6.40 6.97 -5.10
CA CYS A 473 6.70 8.39 -4.91
C CYS A 473 8.05 8.82 -5.53
N PRO A 474 9.16 8.07 -5.39
CA PRO A 474 10.39 8.35 -6.14
C PRO A 474 10.23 8.17 -7.66
N GLN A 475 9.49 7.14 -8.11
CA GLN A 475 9.29 6.87 -9.54
C GLN A 475 8.48 7.97 -10.25
N LEU A 476 7.53 8.60 -9.55
CA LEU A 476 6.79 9.78 -10.03
C LEU A 476 7.68 11.02 -10.26
N PHE A 477 8.96 10.99 -9.91
CA PHE A 477 9.94 12.06 -10.13
C PHE A 477 11.21 11.60 -10.83
N ALA A 478 11.29 10.33 -11.24
CA ALA A 478 12.32 9.89 -12.16
C ALA A 478 12.00 10.44 -13.57
N GLU A 479 13.03 10.92 -14.27
CA GLU A 479 12.91 11.19 -15.71
C GLU A 479 12.79 9.86 -16.47
N LEU A 480 11.90 9.81 -17.47
CA LEU A 480 11.60 8.64 -18.31
C LEU A 480 12.48 8.58 -19.56
#